data_AF-A0A3B4XRP7-F1
#
_entry.id   AF-A0A3B4XRP7-F1
#
_cell.length_a   1.000
_cell.length_b   1.000
_cell.length_c   1.000
_cell.angle_alpha   90.00
_cell.angle_beta   90.00
_cell.angle_gamma   90.00
#
_symmetry.space_group_name_H-M   'P 1'
#
loop_
_entity.id
_entity.type
_entity.pdbx_description
1 polymer ?
#
loop_
_entity_poly.entity_id
_entity_poly.type
_entity_poly.pdbx_seq_one_letter_code
_entity_poly.pdbx_strand_id
1 'polypeptide(L)' 'MATDWLGSVVSINCGLTLGVYQGEVSSVDHASQTISLRQPYHNGVKCPVSEVTFR' A
#
# COMPACT_ATOMS: atom_id res chain seq x y z
N MET A 1 -10.95 -10.63 -9.43
CA MET A 1 -11.08 -9.15 -9.42
C MET A 1 -10.53 -8.52 -8.14
N ALA A 2 -9.66 -9.20 -7.39
CA ALA A 2 -9.38 -8.87 -5.99
C ALA A 2 -7.96 -9.29 -5.58
N THR A 3 -7.50 -10.43 -6.07
CA THR A 3 -6.10 -10.86 -6.12
C THR A 3 -5.30 -10.20 -7.24
N ASP A 4 -5.96 -9.52 -8.19
CA ASP A 4 -5.32 -8.93 -9.36
C ASP A 4 -4.35 -7.78 -9.02
N TRP A 5 -4.45 -7.25 -7.80
CA TRP A 5 -3.57 -6.20 -7.31
C TRP A 5 -2.23 -6.73 -6.80
N LEU A 6 -2.11 -8.02 -6.44
CA LEU A 6 -0.85 -8.61 -5.95
C LEU A 6 0.27 -8.44 -6.99
N GLY A 7 1.41 -7.90 -6.55
CA GLY A 7 2.55 -7.59 -7.43
C GLY A 7 2.36 -6.35 -8.30
N SER A 8 1.20 -5.68 -8.25
CA SER A 8 1.01 -4.40 -8.92
C SER A 8 1.63 -3.27 -8.10
N VAL A 9 2.21 -2.28 -8.77
CA VAL A 9 2.63 -1.03 -8.12
C VAL A 9 1.44 -0.08 -8.10
N VAL A 10 1.01 0.29 -6.90
CA VAL A 10 -0.15 1.16 -6.69
C VAL A 10 0.24 2.43 -5.95
N SER A 11 -0.59 3.46 -6.10
CA SER A 11 -0.48 4.73 -5.39
C SER A 11 -1.77 4.93 -4.58
N ILE A 12 -1.67 4.76 -3.26
CA ILE A 12 -2.76 4.86 -2.30
C ILE A 12 -2.74 6.26 -1.68
N ASN A 13 -3.83 7.00 -1.84
CA ASN A 13 -4.02 8.29 -1.18
C ASN A 13 -4.80 8.09 0.12
N CYS A 14 -4.14 8.32 1.26
CA CYS A 14 -4.70 8.19 2.60
C CYS A 14 -5.23 9.52 3.17
N GLY A 15 -5.48 10.51 2.30
CA GLY A 15 -6.02 11.82 2.67
C GLY A 15 -4.95 12.82 3.13
N LEU A 16 -5.41 13.98 3.64
CA LEU A 16 -4.54 15.13 3.95
C LEU A 16 -3.58 14.88 5.12
N THR A 17 -3.96 14.03 6.08
CA THR A 17 -3.16 13.76 7.29
C THR A 17 -2.04 12.77 7.04
N LEU A 18 -2.32 11.71 6.26
CA LEU A 18 -1.39 10.62 6.00
C LEU A 18 -0.76 10.69 4.62
N GLY A 19 -1.19 11.59 3.73
CA GLY A 19 -0.62 11.79 2.41
C GLY A 19 -0.78 10.59 1.49
N VAL A 20 0.21 10.40 0.60
CA VAL A 20 0.19 9.34 -0.42
C VAL A 20 1.27 8.32 -0.13
N TYR A 21 0.91 7.04 -0.26
CA TYR A 21 1.80 5.89 -0.20
C TYR A 21 1.86 5.19 -1.54
N GLN A 22 3.05 4.83 -1.99
CA GLN A 22 3.27 4.21 -3.28
C GLN A 22 4.15 2.99 -3.12
N GLY A 23 3.78 1.86 -3.71
CA GLY A 23 4.56 0.64 -3.54
C GLY A 23 3.93 -0.56 -4.22
N GLU A 24 4.66 -1.65 -4.20
CA GLU A 24 4.18 -2.94 -4.70
C GLU A 24 3.28 -3.60 -3.66
N VAL A 25 2.12 -4.10 -4.11
CA VAL A 25 1.18 -4.82 -3.24
C VAL A 25 1.72 -6.20 -2.91
N SER A 26 2.04 -6.44 -1.64
CA SER A 26 2.51 -7.72 -1.13
C SER A 26 1.39 -8.66 -0.71
N SER A 27 0.27 -8.12 -0.26
CA SER A 27 -0.86 -8.90 0.24
C SER A 27 -2.17 -8.11 0.13
N VAL A 28 -3.27 -8.81 -0.15
CA VAL A 28 -4.63 -8.26 -0.14
C VAL A 28 -5.52 -9.21 0.65
N ASP A 29 -6.10 -8.74 1.74
CA ASP A 29 -7.04 -9.51 2.55
C ASP A 29 -8.48 -9.03 2.29
N HIS A 30 -9.28 -9.89 1.65
CA HIS A 30 -10.66 -9.57 1.27
C HIS A 30 -11.63 -9.57 2.44
N ALA A 31 -11.36 -10.38 3.46
CA ALA A 31 -12.22 -10.48 4.63
C ALA A 31 -12.16 -9.20 5.48
N SER A 32 -10.96 -8.66 5.66
CA SER A 32 -10.68 -7.44 6.43
C SER A 32 -10.70 -6.17 5.57
N GLN A 33 -10.75 -6.34 4.24
CA GLN A 33 -10.64 -5.28 3.24
C GLN A 33 -9.35 -4.47 3.41
N THR A 34 -8.22 -5.16 3.55
CA THR A 34 -6.91 -4.52 3.74
C THR A 34 -5.95 -4.83 2.60
N ILE A 35 -5.02 -3.90 2.37
CA ILE A 35 -3.97 -4.01 1.36
C ILE A 35 -2.63 -3.68 1.99
N SER A 36 -1.62 -4.52 1.72
CA SER A 36 -0.26 -4.32 2.23
C SER A 36 0.68 -3.96 1.10
N LEU A 37 1.48 -2.92 1.32
CA LEU A 37 2.51 -2.45 0.40
C LEU A 37 3.89 -2.79 0.94
N ARG A 38 4.73 -3.42 0.12
CA ARG A 38 6.13 -3.69 0.44
C ARG A 38 7.01 -2.53 0.01
N GLN A 39 7.98 -2.20 0.87
CA GLN A 39 8.96 -1.12 0.71
C GLN A 39 8.33 0.17 0.15
N PRO A 40 7.25 0.68 0.76
CA PRO A 40 6.51 1.79 0.18
C PRO A 40 7.33 3.08 0.24
N TYR A 41 7.00 3.99 -0.66
CA TYR A 41 7.38 5.39 -0.65
C TYR A 41 6.21 6.19 -0.08
N HIS A 42 6.51 7.13 0.79
CA HIS A 42 5.54 8.07 1.34
C HIS A 42 5.93 9.48 0.91
N ASN A 43 5.02 10.15 0.20
CA ASN A 43 5.25 11.50 -0.35
C ASN A 43 6.57 11.64 -1.14
N GLY A 44 6.97 10.59 -1.87
CA GLY A 44 8.20 10.55 -2.66
C GLY A 44 9.47 10.12 -1.91
N VAL A 45 9.39 9.86 -0.60
CA VAL A 45 10.52 9.39 0.22
C VAL A 45 10.31 7.92 0.63
N LYS A 46 11.34 7.08 0.51
CA LYS A 46 11.23 5.67 0.91
C LYS A 46 10.95 5.55 2.41
N CYS A 47 9.90 4.82 2.78
CA CYS A 47 9.61 4.54 4.18
C CYS A 47 10.71 3.66 4.79
N PRO A 48 11.08 3.89 6.07
CA PRO A 48 11.99 2.98 6.78
C PRO A 48 11.33 1.63 7.07
N VAL A 49 10.00 1.56 7.05
CA VAL A 49 9.22 0.35 7.30
C VAL A 49 9.18 -0.52 6.04
N SER A 50 9.43 -1.81 6.22
CA SER A 50 9.50 -2.77 5.11
C SER A 50 8.14 -3.12 4.51
N GLU A 51 7.05 -2.97 5.28
CA GLU A 51 5.69 -3.24 4.85
C GLU A 51 4.71 -2.34 5.60
N VAL A 52 3.68 -1.83 4.90
CA VAL A 52 2.61 -1.03 5.51
C VAL A 52 1.26 -1.57 5.04
N THR A 53 0.36 -1.85 5.98
CA THR A 53 -0.99 -2.33 5.73
C THR A 53 -2.02 -1.21 5.90
N PHE A 54 -2.89 -1.06 4.92
CA PHE A 54 -3.97 -0.07 4.85
C PHE A 54 -5.32 -0.78 4.85
N ARG A 55 -6.34 -0.10 5.38
CA ARG A 55 -7.75 -0.56 5.42
C ARG A 55 -8.63 0.46 4.71
#